data_AF-A0A0R1XXL2-F1
#
_entry.id   AF-A0A0R1XXL2-F1
#
_cell.length_a   1.000
_cell.length_b   1.000
_cell.length_c   1.000
_cell.angle_alpha   90.00
_cell.angle_beta   90.00
_cell.angle_gamma   90.00
#
_symmetry.space_group_name_H-M   'P 1'
#
loop_
_entity.id
_entity.type
_entity.pdbx_description
1 polymer ?
#
loop_
_entity_poly.entity_id
_entity_poly.type
_entity_poly.pdbx_seq_one_letter_code
_entity_poly.pdbx_strand_id
1 'polypeptide(L)'
;MPTPNIKVVSYQVRQVIADDFGETFTEIETRYRVVDADTGEVLDDAQGYGYTSAQKAHRGFAYKQKHHPTGRKNANIKRRNQRIRAWLKTHIDIDWDQFSLTLAKDNPDLSPQAIRQLATTQLQLALAQLPADDQPKWDLKTMITALGF
;
A
#
# COMPACT_ATOMS: atom_id res chain seq x y z
N MET A 1 1.83 -14.06 1.20
CA MET A 1 2.28 -13.66 -0.14
C MET A 1 3.60 -14.34 -0.38
N PRO A 2 3.84 -14.94 -1.56
CA PRO A 2 5.19 -15.31 -1.96
C PRO A 2 6.04 -14.04 -1.93
N THR A 3 7.31 -14.22 -1.60
CA THR A 3 8.31 -13.16 -1.66
C THR A 3 8.26 -12.56 -3.07
N PRO A 4 8.10 -11.23 -3.23
CA PRO A 4 8.12 -10.64 -4.57
C PRO A 4 9.39 -11.12 -5.28
N ASN A 5 9.22 -11.58 -6.51
CA ASN A 5 10.31 -12.11 -7.31
C ASN A 5 11.17 -10.92 -7.75
N ILE A 6 12.19 -10.60 -6.95
CA ILE A 6 12.95 -9.37 -7.12
C ILE A 6 14.08 -9.59 -8.13
N LYS A 7 14.15 -8.73 -9.15
CA LYS A 7 15.25 -8.69 -10.11
C LYS A 7 15.92 -7.33 -10.08
N VAL A 8 17.25 -7.32 -10.22
CA VAL A 8 18.00 -6.08 -10.47
C VAL A 8 18.30 -5.99 -11.96
N VAL A 9 17.99 -4.84 -12.55
CA VAL A 9 18.20 -4.56 -13.97
C VAL A 9 19.07 -3.33 -14.14
N SER A 10 19.98 -3.39 -15.12
CA SER A 10 20.79 -2.26 -15.53
C SER A 10 20.05 -1.42 -16.59
N TYR A 11 20.38 -0.15 -16.64
CA TYR A 11 19.97 0.78 -17.69
C TYR A 11 21.08 1.81 -17.91
N GLN A 12 21.14 2.39 -19.11
CA GLN A 12 22.14 3.40 -19.44
C GLN A 12 21.56 4.80 -19.24
N VAL A 13 22.34 5.66 -18.58
CA VAL A 13 22.02 7.06 -18.35
C VAL A 13 23.00 7.91 -19.14
N ARG A 14 22.45 8.84 -19.94
CA ARG A 14 23.25 9.83 -20.64
C ARG A 14 23.42 11.04 -19.73
N GLN A 15 24.66 11.41 -19.45
CA GLN A 15 25.00 12.61 -18.70
C GLN A 15 25.78 13.55 -19.60
N VAL A 16 25.40 14.83 -19.59
CA VAL A 16 26.17 15.88 -20.25
C VAL A 16 26.97 16.57 -19.15
N ILE A 17 28.28 16.46 -19.23
CA ILE A 17 29.21 16.99 -18.25
C ILE A 17 29.97 18.11 -18.92
N ALA A 18 30.09 19.25 -18.24
CA ALA A 18 30.95 20.35 -18.66
C ALA A 18 32.30 20.23 -17.95
N ASP A 19 33.39 20.44 -18.67
CA ASP A 19 34.71 20.61 -18.07
C ASP A 19 34.91 22.03 -17.53
N ASP A 20 36.06 22.27 -16.90
CA ASP A 20 36.43 23.58 -16.34
C ASP A 20 36.61 24.66 -17.41
N PHE A 21 36.65 24.28 -18.70
CA PHE A 21 36.79 25.18 -19.85
C PHE A 21 35.45 25.43 -20.57
N GLY A 22 34.35 24.82 -20.10
CA GLY A 22 33.01 24.96 -20.68
C GLY A 22 32.75 24.07 -21.89
N GLU A 23 33.64 23.13 -22.21
CA GLU A 23 33.38 22.10 -23.21
C GLU A 23 32.48 21.01 -22.63
N THR A 24 31.50 20.56 -23.40
CA THR A 24 30.55 19.53 -22.94
C THR A 24 30.85 18.19 -23.59
N PHE A 25 30.97 17.16 -22.77
CA PHE A 25 31.08 15.78 -23.21
C PHE A 25 29.87 14.97 -22.74
N THR A 26 29.50 13.98 -23.55
CA THR A 26 28.46 13.03 -23.19
C THR A 26 29.09 11.80 -22.59
N GLU A 27 28.84 11.56 -21.31
CA GLU A 27 29.16 10.30 -20.65
C GLU A 27 27.93 9.39 -20.65
N ILE A 28 28.16 8.10 -20.90
CA ILE A 28 27.11 7.09 -20.77
C ILE A 28 27.46 6.20 -19.59
N GLU A 29 26.67 6.29 -18.53
CA GLU A 29 26.88 5.54 -17.31
C GLU A 29 25.85 4.41 -17.17
N THR A 30 26.31 3.24 -16.72
CA THR A 30 25.40 2.14 -16.38
C THR A 30 24.91 2.31 -14.94
N ARG A 31 23.59 2.44 -14.77
CA ARG A 31 22.91 2.47 -13.48
C ARG A 31 22.03 1.24 -13.28
N TYR A 32 21.70 0.93 -12.05
CA TYR A 32 20.94 -0.26 -11.66
C TYR A 32 19.68 0.14 -10.87
N ARG A 33 18.59 -0.58 -11.08
CA ARG A 33 17.35 -0.43 -10.32
C ARG A 33 16.76 -1.79 -9.98
N VAL A 34 15.95 -1.83 -8.93
CA VAL A 34 15.22 -3.01 -8.49
C VAL A 34 13.83 -3.00 -9.11
N VAL A 35 13.47 -4.12 -9.73
CA VAL A 35 12.16 -4.31 -10.36
C VAL A 35 11.50 -5.59 -9.83
N ASP A 36 10.18 -5.61 -9.86
CA ASP A 36 9.41 -6.84 -9.75
C ASP A 36 9.56 -7.62 -11.07
N ALA A 37 10.03 -8.87 -11.00
CA ALA A 37 10.30 -9.68 -12.17
C ALA A 37 9.04 -10.15 -12.88
N ASP A 38 7.90 -10.21 -12.18
CA ASP A 38 6.64 -10.72 -12.71
C ASP A 38 5.85 -9.58 -13.37
N THR A 39 5.89 -8.37 -12.81
CA THR A 39 5.15 -7.20 -13.34
C THR A 39 6.00 -6.20 -14.12
N GLY A 40 7.31 -6.20 -13.92
CA GLY A 40 8.24 -5.19 -14.45
C GLY A 40 8.19 -3.84 -13.71
N GLU A 41 7.42 -3.72 -12.63
CA GLU A 41 7.29 -2.50 -11.84
C GLU A 41 8.63 -2.14 -11.14
N VAL A 42 9.00 -0.85 -11.16
CA VAL A 42 10.19 -0.37 -10.45
C VAL A 42 9.91 -0.29 -8.96
N LEU A 43 10.58 -1.13 -8.18
CA LEU A 43 10.45 -1.19 -6.72
C LEU A 43 11.41 -0.22 -6.02
N ASP A 44 12.58 0.04 -6.61
CA ASP A 44 13.58 0.97 -6.08
C ASP A 44 14.59 1.40 -7.15
N ASP A 45 14.67 2.68 -7.43
CA ASP A 45 15.60 3.29 -8.39
C ASP A 45 16.54 4.30 -7.73
N ALA A 46 16.72 4.22 -6.40
CA ALA A 46 17.49 5.20 -5.65
C ALA A 46 17.01 6.66 -5.85
N GLN A 47 15.69 6.88 -5.87
CA GLN A 47 15.06 8.21 -6.05
C GLN A 47 15.38 8.82 -7.44
N GLY A 48 15.45 7.98 -8.47
CA GLY A 48 15.72 8.38 -9.85
C GLY A 48 17.21 8.48 -10.23
N TYR A 49 18.14 8.42 -9.26
CA TYR A 49 19.59 8.42 -9.57
C TYR A 49 20.09 7.07 -10.09
N GLY A 50 19.45 5.98 -9.66
CA GLY A 50 19.93 4.63 -9.87
C GLY A 50 21.14 4.27 -9.00
N TYR A 51 21.35 2.97 -8.82
CA TYR A 51 22.51 2.44 -8.11
C TYR A 51 23.69 2.31 -9.06
N THR A 52 24.91 2.48 -8.55
CA THR A 52 26.16 2.27 -9.31
C THR A 52 26.49 0.80 -9.54
N SER A 53 25.87 -0.12 -8.79
CA SER A 53 26.08 -1.56 -8.99
C SER A 53 24.84 -2.36 -8.57
N ALA A 54 24.70 -3.57 -9.14
CA ALA A 54 23.61 -4.46 -8.77
C ALA A 54 23.64 -4.85 -7.29
N GLN A 55 24.83 -5.06 -6.72
CA GLN A 55 25.00 -5.39 -5.31
C GLN A 55 24.52 -4.25 -4.38
N LYS A 56 24.77 -2.99 -4.76
CA LYS A 56 24.27 -1.82 -4.02
C LYS A 56 22.76 -1.72 -4.11
N ALA A 57 22.16 -2.03 -5.26
CA ALA A 57 20.70 -2.09 -5.41
C ALA A 57 20.08 -3.15 -4.49
N HIS A 58 20.63 -4.38 -4.48
CA HIS A 58 20.19 -5.43 -3.56
C HIS A 58 20.30 -5.02 -2.09
N ARG A 59 21.45 -4.44 -1.69
CA ARG A 59 21.67 -3.99 -0.31
C ARG A 59 20.75 -2.85 0.09
N GLY A 60 20.56 -1.85 -0.77
CA GLY A 60 19.68 -0.71 -0.53
C GLY A 60 18.23 -1.15 -0.33
N PHE A 61 17.75 -2.03 -1.20
CA PHE A 61 16.40 -2.57 -1.12
C PHE A 61 16.20 -3.46 0.10
N ALA A 62 17.16 -4.33 0.42
CA ALA A 62 17.12 -5.14 1.63
C ALA A 62 17.13 -4.28 2.91
N TYR A 63 17.92 -3.20 2.93
CA TYR A 63 17.96 -2.25 4.05
C TYR A 63 16.61 -1.57 4.25
N LYS A 64 15.97 -1.06 3.18
CA LYS A 64 14.61 -0.48 3.27
C LYS A 64 13.60 -1.47 3.82
N GLN A 65 13.65 -2.72 3.37
CA GLN A 65 12.77 -3.78 3.88
C GLN A 65 13.00 -4.09 5.37
N LYS A 66 14.26 -4.06 5.83
CA LYS A 66 14.64 -4.39 7.21
C LYS A 66 14.40 -3.23 8.18
N HIS A 67 14.69 -2.00 7.78
CA HIS A 67 14.71 -0.81 8.65
C HIS A 67 13.49 0.10 8.52
N HIS A 68 12.64 -0.08 7.49
CA HIS A 68 11.30 0.51 7.45
C HIS A 68 10.20 -0.57 7.57
N PRO A 69 10.17 -1.38 8.64
CA PRO A 69 9.14 -2.40 8.86
C PRO A 69 7.75 -1.76 9.02
N THR A 70 7.68 -0.48 9.40
CA THR A 70 6.44 0.31 9.44
C THR A 70 5.83 0.46 8.05
N GLY A 71 6.63 0.71 7.01
CA GLY A 71 6.15 0.76 5.61
C GLY A 71 5.55 -0.56 5.15
N ARG A 72 6.21 -1.69 5.44
CA ARG A 72 5.70 -3.03 5.12
C ARG A 72 4.47 -3.42 5.95
N LYS A 73 4.46 -3.10 7.25
CA LYS A 73 3.29 -3.30 8.13
C LYS A 73 2.12 -2.46 7.64
N ASN A 74 2.34 -1.19 7.29
CA ASN A 74 1.32 -0.28 6.76
C ASN A 74 0.81 -0.77 5.39
N ALA A 75 1.69 -1.26 4.50
CA ALA A 75 1.28 -1.86 3.23
C ALA A 75 0.45 -3.13 3.42
N ASN A 76 0.82 -4.00 4.36
CA ASN A 76 0.05 -5.20 4.69
C ASN A 76 -1.30 -4.85 5.33
N ILE A 77 -1.35 -3.88 6.24
CA ILE A 77 -2.58 -3.36 6.84
C ILE A 77 -3.47 -2.76 5.74
N LYS A 78 -2.90 -1.94 4.84
CA LYS A 78 -3.62 -1.37 3.68
C LYS A 78 -4.22 -2.46 2.80
N ARG A 79 -3.43 -3.47 2.41
CA ARG A 79 -3.90 -4.61 1.60
C ARG A 79 -4.98 -5.41 2.32
N ARG A 80 -4.84 -5.66 3.63
CA ARG A 80 -5.86 -6.33 4.45
C ARG A 80 -7.15 -5.51 4.46
N ASN A 81 -7.06 -4.22 4.74
CA ASN A 81 -8.22 -3.33 4.82
C ASN A 81 -8.91 -3.21 3.45
N GLN A 82 -8.16 -3.16 2.34
CA GLN A 82 -8.72 -3.21 0.99
C GLN A 82 -9.49 -4.50 0.71
N ARG A 83 -8.95 -5.67 1.10
CA ARG A 83 -9.63 -6.95 0.95
C ARG A 83 -10.93 -7.02 1.76
N ILE A 84 -10.90 -6.49 2.99
CA ILE A 84 -12.09 -6.43 3.84
C ILE A 84 -13.14 -5.51 3.20
N ARG A 85 -12.76 -4.32 2.75
CA ARG A 85 -13.68 -3.39 2.06
C ARG A 85 -14.28 -3.99 0.79
N ALA A 86 -13.46 -4.66 -0.02
CA ALA A 86 -13.93 -5.32 -1.24
C ALA A 86 -14.91 -6.46 -0.90
N TRP A 87 -14.60 -7.26 0.12
CA TRP A 87 -15.48 -8.33 0.58
C TRP A 87 -16.80 -7.78 1.13
N LEU A 88 -16.75 -6.74 1.97
CA LEU A 88 -17.93 -6.07 2.50
C LEU A 88 -18.84 -5.55 1.39
N LYS A 89 -18.26 -4.93 0.36
CA LYS A 89 -19.02 -4.40 -0.79
C LYS A 89 -19.78 -5.49 -1.57
N THR A 90 -19.27 -6.73 -1.59
CA THR A 90 -19.90 -7.82 -2.36
C THR A 90 -20.84 -8.69 -1.53
N HIS A 91 -20.69 -8.70 -0.20
CA HIS A 91 -21.48 -9.57 0.70
C HIS A 91 -22.46 -8.80 1.58
N ILE A 92 -22.23 -7.50 1.79
CA ILE A 92 -23.07 -6.64 2.62
C ILE A 92 -23.51 -5.45 1.79
N ASP A 93 -24.83 -5.34 1.58
CA ASP A 93 -25.45 -4.25 0.83
C ASP A 93 -25.59 -2.98 1.70
N ILE A 94 -24.43 -2.46 2.15
CA ILE A 94 -24.32 -1.20 2.89
C ILE A 94 -23.20 -0.39 2.23
N ASP A 95 -23.55 0.80 1.74
CA ASP A 95 -22.56 1.80 1.37
C ASP A 95 -22.00 2.46 2.63
N TRP A 96 -20.91 1.88 3.15
CA TRP A 96 -20.27 2.34 4.37
C TRP A 96 -19.68 3.75 4.27
N ASP A 97 -19.30 4.18 3.05
CA ASP A 97 -18.79 5.53 2.84
C ASP A 97 -19.95 6.53 3.00
N GLN A 98 -21.12 6.26 2.38
CA GLN A 98 -22.33 7.07 2.57
C GLN A 98 -22.88 7.00 4.00
N PHE A 99 -22.90 5.82 4.61
CA PHE A 99 -23.35 5.62 6.00
C PHE A 99 -22.60 6.54 6.97
N SER A 100 -21.28 6.68 6.81
CA SER A 100 -20.46 7.55 7.65
C SER A 100 -20.82 9.03 7.47
N LEU A 101 -21.04 9.45 6.22
CA LEU A 101 -21.39 10.83 5.86
C LEU A 101 -22.77 11.22 6.36
N THR A 102 -23.77 10.34 6.20
CA THR A 102 -25.14 10.58 6.68
C THR A 102 -25.16 10.67 8.20
N LEU A 103 -24.47 9.77 8.90
CA LEU A 103 -24.39 9.79 10.37
C LEU A 103 -23.80 11.10 10.91
N ALA A 104 -22.68 11.54 10.33
CA ALA A 104 -22.01 12.77 10.74
C ALA A 104 -22.85 14.01 10.42
N LYS A 105 -23.58 14.00 9.30
CA LYS A 105 -24.46 15.11 8.89
C LYS A 105 -25.70 15.21 9.77
N ASP A 106 -26.37 14.08 10.01
CA ASP A 106 -27.64 14.05 10.74
C ASP A 106 -27.44 14.20 12.25
N ASN A 107 -26.23 13.90 12.74
CA ASN A 107 -25.89 13.96 14.17
C ASN A 107 -24.50 14.61 14.37
N PRO A 108 -24.39 15.94 14.21
CA PRO A 108 -23.11 16.64 14.28
C PRO A 108 -22.45 16.57 15.67
N ASP A 109 -23.23 16.34 16.72
CA ASP A 109 -22.76 16.28 18.11
C ASP A 109 -22.27 14.89 18.54
N LEU A 110 -22.38 13.87 17.68
CA LEU A 110 -21.91 12.53 18.03
C LEU A 110 -20.39 12.51 18.17
N SER A 111 -19.94 11.93 19.28
CA SER A 111 -18.52 11.66 19.46
C SER A 111 -18.04 10.60 18.45
N PRO A 112 -16.76 10.64 18.04
CA PRO A 112 -16.18 9.59 17.18
C PRO A 112 -16.39 8.18 17.72
N GLN A 113 -16.38 8.02 19.06
CA GLN A 113 -16.62 6.73 19.71
C GLN A 113 -18.06 6.26 19.53
N ALA A 114 -19.05 7.16 19.60
CA ALA A 114 -20.46 6.84 19.36
C ALA A 114 -20.69 6.43 17.90
N ILE A 115 -20.11 7.15 16.94
CA ILE A 115 -20.17 6.81 15.51
C ILE A 115 -19.58 5.41 15.28
N ARG A 116 -18.40 5.15 15.85
CA ARG A 116 -17.75 3.84 15.76
C ARG A 116 -18.60 2.72 16.37
N GLN A 117 -19.26 2.98 17.49
CA GLN A 117 -20.14 2.00 18.14
C GLN A 117 -21.36 1.69 17.27
N LEU A 118 -21.99 2.70 16.68
CA LEU A 118 -23.13 2.52 15.77
C LEU A 118 -22.73 1.73 14.52
N ALA A 119 -21.59 2.06 13.90
CA ALA A 119 -21.04 1.29 12.78
C ALA A 119 -20.77 -0.17 13.17
N THR A 120 -20.24 -0.39 14.38
CA THR A 120 -19.97 -1.74 14.92
C THR A 120 -21.25 -2.55 15.06
N THR A 121 -22.29 -1.97 15.66
CA THR A 121 -23.60 -2.62 15.84
C THR A 121 -24.27 -2.90 14.50
N GLN A 122 -24.25 -1.94 13.57
CA GLN A 122 -24.84 -2.12 12.24
C GLN A 122 -24.12 -3.25 11.46
N LEU A 123 -22.79 -3.30 11.53
CA LEU A 123 -22.02 -4.34 10.86
C LEU A 123 -22.30 -5.72 11.47
N GLN A 124 -22.37 -5.79 12.80
CA GLN A 124 -22.71 -7.03 13.49
C GLN A 124 -24.10 -7.54 13.11
N LEU A 125 -25.09 -6.65 12.99
CA LEU A 125 -26.44 -7.01 12.56
C LEU A 125 -26.44 -7.55 11.12
N ALA A 126 -25.73 -6.88 10.21
CA ALA A 126 -25.62 -7.32 8.82
C ALA A 126 -24.93 -8.70 8.71
N LEU A 127 -23.85 -8.92 9.46
CA LEU A 127 -23.15 -10.20 9.49
C LEU A 127 -24.02 -11.34 10.04
N ALA A 128 -24.89 -11.05 11.01
CA ALA A 128 -25.82 -12.04 11.56
C ALA A 128 -26.87 -12.52 10.54
N GLN A 129 -27.11 -11.76 9.47
CA GLN A 129 -28.03 -12.13 8.39
C GLN A 129 -27.37 -12.99 7.29
N LEU A 130 -26.05 -13.13 7.31
CA LEU A 130 -25.34 -13.92 6.31
C LEU A 130 -25.40 -15.43 6.61
N PRO A 131 -25.47 -16.28 5.56
CA PRO A 131 -25.37 -17.72 5.74
C PRO A 131 -24.02 -18.11 6.35
N ALA A 132 -23.99 -19.25 7.05
CA ALA A 132 -22.80 -19.69 7.78
C ALA A 132 -21.55 -19.83 6.89
N ASP A 133 -21.73 -20.23 5.63
CA ASP A 133 -20.65 -20.41 4.66
C ASP A 133 -20.03 -19.08 4.18
N ASP A 134 -20.79 -17.98 4.28
CA ASP A 134 -20.35 -16.64 3.89
C ASP A 134 -19.90 -15.80 5.09
N GLN A 135 -19.70 -16.40 6.26
CA GLN A 135 -19.18 -15.66 7.41
C GLN A 135 -17.73 -15.21 7.17
N PRO A 136 -17.38 -13.96 7.47
CA PRO A 136 -16.03 -13.47 7.26
C PRO A 136 -15.08 -14.10 8.29
N LYS A 137 -13.87 -14.41 7.84
CA LYS A 137 -12.79 -14.89 8.71
C LYS A 137 -12.12 -13.81 9.58
N TRP A 138 -12.57 -12.55 9.47
CA TRP A 138 -11.98 -11.42 10.20
C TRP A 138 -12.85 -11.04 11.38
N ASP A 139 -12.24 -10.62 12.47
CA ASP A 139 -12.96 -10.11 13.63
C ASP A 139 -13.59 -8.73 13.37
N LEU A 140 -14.67 -8.43 14.11
CA LEU A 140 -15.44 -7.20 13.96
C LEU A 140 -14.58 -5.94 14.14
N LYS A 141 -13.65 -5.94 15.10
CA LYS A 141 -12.76 -4.80 15.36
C LYS A 141 -11.84 -4.53 14.17
N THR A 142 -11.27 -5.59 13.58
CA THR A 142 -10.45 -5.48 12.36
C THR A 142 -11.26 -4.92 11.19
N MET A 143 -12.53 -5.32 11.04
CA MET A 143 -13.39 -4.85 9.96
C MET A 143 -13.79 -3.38 10.12
N ILE A 144 -14.13 -2.95 11.33
CA ILE A 144 -14.44 -1.54 11.66
C ILE A 144 -13.23 -0.64 11.41
N THR A 145 -12.04 -1.07 11.83
CA THR A 145 -10.80 -0.34 11.51
C THR A 145 -10.51 -0.31 10.01
N ALA A 146 -10.89 -1.36 9.25
CA ALA A 146 -10.75 -1.35 7.80
C ALA A 146 -11.69 -0.35 7.13
N LEU A 147 -12.89 -0.15 7.66
CA LEU A 147 -13.84 0.86 7.18
C LEU A 147 -13.37 2.28 7.51
N GLY A 148 -12.66 2.48 8.62
CA GLY A 148 -12.06 3.76 9.00
C GLY A 148 -12.72 4.43 10.21
N PHE A 149 -13.48 3.65 11.00
CA PHE A 149 -14.11 4.08 12.24
C PHE A 149 -13.27 3.73 13.49
#